data_AF-L9XNH1-F1
#
_entry.id   AF-L9XNH1-F1
#
_cell.length_a   1.000
_cell.length_b   1.000
_cell.length_c   1.000
_cell.angle_alpha   90.00
_cell.angle_beta   90.00
_cell.angle_gamma   90.00
#
_symmetry.space_group_name_H-M   'P 1'
#
loop_
_entity.id
_entity.type
_entity.pdbx_description
1 polymer ?
#
loop_
_entity_poly.entity_id
_entity_poly.type
_entity_poly.pdbx_seq_one_letter_code
_entity_poly.pdbx_strand_id
1 'polypeptide(L)'
;MKLSRRSLLCASTGALALGTVAGCLSEPGEDGSPGETEGYAAFFTLWDWTEEIVGDEIEITNPVDVGEMGHGWEPPADLQRNVAGSDVFVYLDTPEFSWAQDIADEIADEDVDTVLIDAMGGLENQLLPMNEETEADREPADAEFDPETVSIGDFAVYDGQTGDETADWHIDHWHGELPAIPVDGSAAVEGIFEDDEGRVLPVGTDEQFQFDARIVDGANEDVLEIASEGDEVIFHGEETGRTRVVFELVADGEVVWDTSADNVTAEVVEELGDDAAPDFYDPHVWADPVLAQRMVETIADGLGEADPDNAELYAANAADYVERLEDVHDQFEQLAADA
;
A
#
# COMPACT_ATOMS: atom_id res chain seq x y z
N MET A 1 -1.97 -29.00 -32.74
CA MET A 1 -0.64 -29.23 -32.16
C MET A 1 0.02 -27.86 -32.06
N LYS A 2 -0.08 -27.23 -30.88
CA LYS A 2 0.61 -25.98 -30.57
C LYS A 2 2.04 -26.38 -30.20
N LEU A 3 3.03 -25.88 -30.95
CA LEU A 3 4.44 -26.07 -30.62
C LEU A 3 4.90 -24.79 -29.91
N SER A 4 5.36 -24.90 -28.67
CA SER A 4 5.88 -23.76 -27.92
C SER A 4 7.27 -23.36 -28.41
N ARG A 5 7.63 -22.10 -28.16
CA ARG A 5 8.84 -21.42 -28.67
C ARG A 5 10.15 -22.16 -28.35
N ARG A 6 10.18 -22.99 -27.30
CA ARG A 6 11.32 -23.85 -26.92
C ARG A 6 11.69 -24.92 -27.99
N SER A 7 10.81 -25.23 -28.94
CA SER A 7 11.03 -26.29 -29.95
C SER A 7 11.86 -25.88 -31.17
N LEU A 8 12.14 -24.59 -31.38
CA LEU A 8 12.65 -24.07 -32.66
C LEU A 8 14.18 -23.85 -32.70
N LEU A 9 14.88 -23.97 -31.58
CA LEU A 9 16.31 -23.64 -31.50
C LEU A 9 17.27 -24.80 -31.87
N CYS A 10 16.78 -25.99 -32.19
CA CYS A 10 17.63 -27.13 -32.58
C CYS A 10 17.76 -27.39 -34.10
N ALA A 11 17.27 -26.52 -34.99
CA ALA A 11 17.31 -26.82 -36.42
C ALA A 11 17.58 -25.61 -37.33
N SER A 12 18.80 -25.06 -37.31
CA SER A 12 19.29 -24.29 -38.46
C SER A 12 20.82 -24.18 -38.51
N THR A 13 21.48 -25.26 -38.93
CA THR A 13 22.84 -25.17 -39.49
C THR A 13 22.71 -25.07 -41.01
N GLY A 14 22.88 -23.88 -41.59
CA GLY A 14 22.78 -23.70 -43.04
C GLY A 14 23.23 -22.31 -43.51
N ALA A 15 24.47 -22.23 -43.97
CA ALA A 15 25.16 -21.02 -44.40
C ALA A 15 24.53 -20.30 -45.61
N LEU A 16 24.48 -18.97 -45.56
CA LEU A 16 24.53 -18.08 -46.74
C LEU A 16 25.23 -16.77 -46.37
N ALA A 17 26.46 -16.62 -46.86
CA ALA A 17 27.21 -15.38 -46.85
C ALA A 17 26.79 -14.51 -48.05
N LEU A 18 26.56 -13.21 -47.82
CA LEU A 18 27.05 -12.05 -48.59
C LEU A 18 26.19 -10.81 -48.32
N GLY A 19 26.82 -9.71 -47.91
CA GLY A 19 26.24 -8.37 -48.03
C GLY A 19 26.62 -7.40 -46.91
N THR A 20 27.87 -6.93 -46.89
CA THR A 20 28.31 -5.82 -46.03
C THR A 20 27.68 -4.50 -46.48
N VAL A 21 26.79 -3.93 -45.65
CA VAL A 21 26.53 -2.49 -45.62
C VAL A 21 26.74 -2.04 -44.19
N ALA A 22 27.89 -1.43 -43.93
CA ALA A 22 28.17 -0.77 -42.66
C ALA A 22 27.31 0.50 -42.58
N GLY A 23 26.16 0.39 -41.92
CA GLY A 23 25.42 1.50 -41.36
C GLY A 23 25.53 1.41 -39.85
N CYS A 24 26.18 2.38 -39.21
CA CYS A 24 26.12 2.54 -37.77
C CYS A 24 24.68 2.94 -37.42
N LEU A 25 23.86 1.96 -37.09
CA LEU A 25 22.71 2.17 -36.23
C LEU A 25 23.22 1.87 -34.82
N SER A 26 23.28 2.89 -33.98
CA SER A 26 23.47 2.68 -32.55
C SER A 26 22.22 1.96 -32.04
N GLU A 27 22.37 0.69 -31.69
CA GLU A 27 21.38 -0.06 -30.92
C GLU A 27 21.12 0.70 -29.59
N PRO A 28 19.86 0.90 -29.18
CA PRO A 28 19.57 1.16 -27.78
C PRO A 28 19.95 -0.08 -26.98
N GLY A 29 20.54 0.10 -25.81
CA GLY A 29 21.09 -0.98 -24.99
C GLY A 29 20.10 -2.13 -24.79
N GLU A 30 20.49 -3.30 -25.29
CA GLU A 30 20.14 -4.57 -24.67
C GLU A 30 21.09 -4.72 -23.47
N ASP A 31 20.74 -4.09 -22.35
CA ASP A 31 21.14 -4.56 -21.03
C ASP A 31 20.10 -5.62 -20.65
N GLY A 32 20.55 -6.86 -20.54
CA GLY A 32 19.72 -8.05 -20.46
C GLY A 32 20.53 -9.23 -20.99
N SER A 33 21.42 -9.74 -20.15
CA SER A 33 22.12 -10.99 -20.44
C SER A 33 21.06 -12.09 -20.64
N PRO A 34 21.12 -12.89 -21.71
CA PRO A 34 20.18 -13.98 -21.89
C PRO A 34 20.46 -15.08 -20.86
N GLY A 35 19.63 -15.16 -19.81
CA GLY A 35 19.50 -16.35 -18.94
C GLY A 35 19.72 -16.16 -17.44
N GLU A 36 19.63 -14.96 -16.90
CA GLU A 36 19.54 -14.73 -15.45
C GLU A 36 18.06 -14.75 -15.06
N THR A 37 17.69 -15.57 -14.07
CA THR A 37 16.34 -15.59 -13.49
C THR A 37 16.19 -14.29 -12.71
N GLU A 38 15.17 -13.50 -13.01
CA GLU A 38 15.01 -12.15 -12.46
C GLU A 38 13.71 -12.08 -11.66
N GLY A 39 13.73 -11.33 -10.56
CA GLY A 39 12.56 -11.11 -9.73
C GLY A 39 12.50 -9.70 -9.16
N TYR A 40 11.33 -9.31 -8.68
CA TYR A 40 11.10 -8.04 -7.99
C TYR A 40 10.51 -8.28 -6.61
N ALA A 41 10.90 -7.45 -5.64
CA ALA A 41 10.30 -7.44 -4.31
C ALA A 41 9.93 -6.01 -3.92
N ALA A 42 8.67 -5.78 -3.53
CA ALA A 42 8.06 -4.45 -3.50
C ALA A 42 8.67 -3.47 -2.49
N PHE A 43 9.34 -3.95 -1.44
CA PHE A 43 10.05 -3.07 -0.50
C PHE A 43 11.22 -3.78 0.18
N PHE A 44 12.05 -3.01 0.88
CA PHE A 44 13.37 -3.45 1.36
C PHE A 44 13.34 -4.73 2.22
N THR A 45 12.31 -4.95 3.02
CA THR A 45 12.23 -6.14 3.88
C THR A 45 11.94 -7.40 3.07
N LEU A 46 10.97 -7.34 2.14
CA LEU A 46 10.71 -8.46 1.23
C LEU A 46 11.93 -8.72 0.36
N TRP A 47 12.60 -7.68 -0.11
CA TRP A 47 13.84 -7.82 -0.85
C TRP A 47 14.92 -8.54 -0.04
N ASP A 48 15.21 -8.12 1.20
CA ASP A 48 16.20 -8.75 2.07
C ASP A 48 15.89 -10.24 2.32
N TRP A 49 14.63 -10.54 2.65
CA TRP A 49 14.20 -11.92 2.91
C TRP A 49 14.28 -12.78 1.65
N THR A 50 13.82 -12.25 0.52
CA THR A 50 13.82 -12.98 -0.75
C THR A 50 15.25 -13.25 -1.19
N GLU A 51 16.16 -12.28 -1.12
CA GLU A 51 17.60 -12.44 -1.42
C GLU A 51 18.26 -13.54 -0.55
N GLU A 52 17.97 -13.55 0.76
CA GLU A 52 18.50 -14.57 1.67
C GLU A 52 17.95 -15.97 1.36
N ILE A 53 16.73 -16.07 0.84
CA ILE A 53 16.11 -17.34 0.45
C ILE A 53 16.65 -17.83 -0.91
N VAL A 54 16.71 -16.97 -1.94
CA VAL A 54 17.08 -17.37 -3.30
C VAL A 54 18.60 -17.54 -3.49
N GLY A 55 19.41 -16.82 -2.72
CA GLY A 55 20.87 -16.85 -2.86
C GLY A 55 21.32 -16.39 -4.26
N ASP A 56 22.16 -17.17 -4.93
CA ASP A 56 22.68 -16.84 -6.27
C ASP A 56 21.77 -17.32 -7.43
N GLU A 57 20.59 -17.89 -7.13
CA GLU A 57 19.73 -18.53 -8.15
C GLU A 57 18.79 -17.55 -8.88
N ILE A 58 18.35 -16.48 -8.22
CA ILE A 58 17.48 -15.44 -8.76
C ILE A 58 18.03 -14.07 -8.35
N GLU A 59 18.16 -13.14 -9.28
CA GLU A 59 18.48 -11.74 -8.96
C GLU A 59 17.20 -10.99 -8.57
N ILE A 60 17.10 -10.49 -7.33
CA ILE A 60 15.93 -9.76 -6.86
C ILE A 60 16.22 -8.25 -6.84
N THR A 61 15.39 -7.50 -7.55
CA THR A 61 15.41 -6.03 -7.57
C THR A 61 14.37 -5.46 -6.63
N ASN A 62 14.78 -4.55 -5.74
CA ASN A 62 13.87 -3.66 -5.04
C ASN A 62 13.68 -2.38 -5.87
N PRO A 63 12.47 -2.08 -6.36
CA PRO A 63 12.23 -0.88 -7.15
C PRO A 63 12.16 0.40 -6.30
N VAL A 64 11.95 0.29 -4.98
CA VAL A 64 11.89 1.43 -4.05
C VAL A 64 13.31 1.71 -3.52
N ASP A 65 13.85 2.88 -3.87
CA ASP A 65 15.22 3.25 -3.52
C ASP A 65 15.42 3.45 -2.00
N VAL A 66 16.65 3.26 -1.54
CA VAL A 66 17.00 3.46 -0.11
C VAL A 66 16.70 4.90 0.32
N GLY A 67 15.76 5.05 1.25
CA GLY A 67 15.34 6.33 1.81
C GLY A 67 14.03 6.87 1.24
N GLU A 68 13.44 6.18 0.27
CA GLU A 68 12.05 6.39 -0.14
C GLU A 68 11.11 5.52 0.73
N MET A 69 9.91 6.03 0.99
CA MET A 69 8.87 5.27 1.69
C MET A 69 8.17 4.38 0.66
N GLY A 70 7.92 3.12 1.00
CA GLY A 70 7.20 2.19 0.12
C GLY A 70 5.70 2.49 0.03
N HIS A 71 5.15 3.16 1.04
CA HIS A 71 3.78 3.66 1.07
C HIS A 71 3.60 4.88 0.16
N GLY A 72 2.50 4.90 -0.60
CA GLY A 72 2.18 6.01 -1.51
C GLY A 72 3.24 6.26 -2.59
N TRP A 73 4.16 5.32 -2.80
CA TRP A 73 5.21 5.45 -3.80
C TRP A 73 4.64 5.32 -5.21
N GLU A 74 4.98 6.26 -6.09
CA GLU A 74 4.49 6.24 -7.47
C GLU A 74 5.49 5.52 -8.39
N PRO A 75 5.11 4.37 -8.98
CA PRO A 75 6.03 3.55 -9.76
C PRO A 75 6.41 4.22 -11.09
N PRO A 76 7.66 4.03 -11.56
CA PRO A 76 8.03 4.48 -12.89
C PRO A 76 7.26 3.68 -13.95
N ALA A 77 6.94 4.35 -15.07
CA ALA A 77 6.03 3.81 -16.10
C ALA A 77 6.50 2.50 -16.77
N ASP A 78 7.75 2.11 -16.62
CA ASP A 78 8.29 0.85 -17.12
C ASP A 78 8.28 -0.29 -16.11
N LEU A 79 8.07 -0.03 -14.81
CA LEU A 79 8.15 -1.04 -13.76
C LEU A 79 7.18 -2.20 -14.01
N GLN A 80 5.91 -1.91 -14.27
CA GLN A 80 4.88 -2.93 -14.53
C GLN A 80 5.30 -3.89 -15.66
N ARG A 81 5.87 -3.35 -16.74
CA ARG A 81 6.36 -4.15 -17.87
C ARG A 81 7.56 -5.00 -17.48
N ASN A 82 8.45 -4.48 -16.64
CA ASN A 82 9.63 -5.19 -16.17
C ASN A 82 9.22 -6.34 -15.23
N VAL A 83 8.27 -6.09 -14.31
CA VAL A 83 7.70 -7.10 -13.42
C VAL A 83 6.99 -8.20 -14.22
N ALA A 84 6.15 -7.85 -15.20
CA ALA A 84 5.49 -8.82 -16.08
C ALA A 84 6.46 -9.64 -16.96
N GLY A 85 7.70 -9.19 -17.08
CA GLY A 85 8.78 -9.88 -17.79
C GLY A 85 9.68 -10.74 -16.90
N SER A 86 9.49 -10.67 -15.58
CA SER A 86 10.28 -11.38 -14.57
C SER A 86 9.68 -12.73 -14.19
N ASP A 87 10.42 -13.56 -13.48
CA ASP A 87 9.97 -14.88 -13.03
C ASP A 87 9.12 -14.80 -11.75
N VAL A 88 9.40 -13.83 -10.88
CA VAL A 88 8.71 -13.68 -9.58
C VAL A 88 8.51 -12.21 -9.20
N PHE A 89 7.35 -11.92 -8.61
CA PHE A 89 7.06 -10.66 -7.93
C PHE A 89 6.55 -10.91 -6.52
N VAL A 90 7.30 -10.42 -5.52
CA VAL A 90 6.95 -10.51 -4.10
C VAL A 90 6.40 -9.17 -3.63
N TYR A 91 5.17 -9.14 -3.12
CA TYR A 91 4.48 -7.91 -2.73
C TYR A 91 3.68 -8.10 -1.43
N LEU A 92 3.05 -7.02 -0.96
CA LEU A 92 2.07 -7.05 0.11
C LEU A 92 0.71 -6.73 -0.50
N ASP A 93 -0.27 -7.61 -0.29
CA ASP A 93 -1.65 -7.34 -0.65
C ASP A 93 -2.32 -6.46 0.42
N THR A 94 -1.95 -5.18 0.42
CA THR A 94 -2.48 -4.20 1.37
C THR A 94 -2.63 -2.81 0.72
N PRO A 95 -3.68 -2.03 1.04
CA PRO A 95 -3.95 -0.73 0.40
C PRO A 95 -2.78 0.26 0.47
N GLU A 96 -1.98 0.19 1.52
CA GLU A 96 -0.83 1.08 1.72
C GLU A 96 0.32 0.76 0.75
N PHE A 97 0.27 -0.37 0.06
CA PHE A 97 1.13 -0.74 -1.07
C PHE A 97 0.31 -0.91 -2.36
N SER A 98 -0.76 -0.14 -2.54
CA SER A 98 -1.67 -0.19 -3.70
C SER A 98 -0.96 -0.17 -5.06
N TRP A 99 0.13 0.58 -5.22
CA TRP A 99 0.92 0.57 -6.46
C TRP A 99 1.43 -0.83 -6.84
N ALA A 100 1.75 -1.67 -5.84
CA ALA A 100 2.22 -3.03 -6.04
C ALA A 100 1.04 -3.98 -6.29
N GLN A 101 -0.10 -3.77 -5.61
CA GLN A 101 -1.36 -4.48 -5.88
C GLN A 101 -1.83 -4.24 -7.32
N ASP A 102 -1.86 -2.98 -7.77
CA ASP A 102 -2.25 -2.59 -9.13
C ASP A 102 -1.38 -3.31 -10.20
N ILE A 103 -0.08 -3.43 -9.94
CA ILE A 103 0.83 -4.17 -10.82
C ILE A 103 0.50 -5.67 -10.79
N ALA A 104 0.31 -6.25 -9.60
CA ALA A 104 -0.01 -7.66 -9.43
C ALA A 104 -1.35 -8.03 -10.09
N ASP A 105 -2.38 -7.22 -9.93
CA ASP A 105 -3.72 -7.43 -10.48
C ASP A 105 -3.74 -7.37 -12.01
N GLU A 106 -3.10 -6.36 -12.62
CA GLU A 106 -3.00 -6.31 -14.09
C GLU A 106 -2.21 -7.51 -14.62
N ILE A 107 -1.13 -7.91 -13.95
CA ILE A 107 -0.33 -9.10 -14.31
C ILE A 107 -1.18 -10.37 -14.18
N ALA A 108 -1.97 -10.51 -13.12
CA ALA A 108 -2.84 -11.66 -12.89
C ALA A 108 -3.93 -11.79 -13.97
N ASP A 109 -4.41 -10.68 -14.50
CA ASP A 109 -5.37 -10.63 -15.61
C ASP A 109 -4.73 -10.95 -16.99
N GLU A 110 -3.40 -10.92 -17.09
CA GLU A 110 -2.64 -11.31 -18.27
C GLU A 110 -2.17 -12.78 -18.25
N ASP A 111 -2.04 -13.41 -19.43
CA ASP A 111 -1.51 -14.79 -19.57
C ASP A 111 0.04 -14.74 -19.59
N VAL A 112 0.63 -14.31 -18.47
CA VAL A 112 2.07 -14.15 -18.24
C VAL A 112 2.62 -15.23 -17.29
N ASP A 113 3.92 -15.50 -17.39
CA ASP A 113 4.59 -16.60 -16.67
C ASP A 113 5.10 -16.19 -15.26
N THR A 114 4.94 -14.92 -14.86
CA THR A 114 5.39 -14.39 -13.57
C THR A 114 4.59 -14.97 -12.39
N VAL A 115 5.28 -15.47 -11.37
CA VAL A 115 4.64 -15.91 -10.12
C VAL A 115 4.48 -14.73 -9.18
N LEU A 116 3.23 -14.47 -8.77
CA LEU A 116 2.87 -13.45 -7.79
C LEU A 116 2.86 -14.06 -6.39
N ILE A 117 3.58 -13.44 -5.45
CA ILE A 117 3.71 -13.88 -4.07
C ILE A 117 3.26 -12.74 -3.16
N ASP A 118 2.04 -12.82 -2.65
CA ASP A 118 1.61 -11.99 -1.52
C ASP A 118 2.25 -12.55 -0.24
N ALA A 119 3.19 -11.80 0.33
CA ALA A 119 3.91 -12.21 1.54
C ALA A 119 3.00 -12.20 2.79
N MET A 120 1.85 -11.53 2.75
CA MET A 120 0.85 -11.52 3.84
C MET A 120 -0.16 -12.66 3.73
N GLY A 121 -0.12 -13.45 2.66
CA GLY A 121 -1.08 -14.51 2.41
C GLY A 121 -1.19 -15.49 3.59
N GLY A 122 -2.42 -15.68 4.11
CA GLY A 122 -2.70 -16.54 5.24
C GLY A 122 -2.53 -15.90 6.62
N LEU A 123 -2.22 -14.60 6.70
CA LEU A 123 -2.12 -13.85 7.95
C LEU A 123 -3.39 -13.10 8.34
N GLU A 124 -4.47 -13.19 7.56
CA GLU A 124 -5.66 -12.33 7.66
C GLU A 124 -6.31 -12.35 9.06
N ASN A 125 -6.21 -13.47 9.79
CA ASN A 125 -6.78 -13.62 11.15
C ASN A 125 -5.82 -13.20 12.28
N GLN A 126 -4.63 -12.72 11.94
CA GLN A 126 -3.57 -12.31 12.87
C GLN A 126 -3.17 -10.85 12.66
N LEU A 127 -3.66 -10.22 11.60
CA LEU A 127 -3.45 -8.81 11.35
C LEU A 127 -4.15 -8.00 12.45
N LEU A 128 -3.43 -6.98 12.93
CA LEU A 128 -4.00 -6.05 13.89
C LEU A 128 -4.91 -5.10 13.12
N PRO A 129 -6.20 -5.00 13.45
CA PRO A 129 -6.98 -3.89 12.95
C PRO A 129 -6.30 -2.62 13.44
N MET A 130 -6.22 -1.60 12.58
CA MET A 130 -5.69 -0.30 12.98
C MET A 130 -6.54 0.36 14.08
N ASN A 131 -7.77 -0.13 14.35
CA ASN A 131 -8.81 0.65 15.02
C ASN A 131 -9.73 -0.07 16.07
N GLU A 132 -9.23 -0.92 17.00
CA GLU A 132 -10.00 -1.17 18.24
C GLU A 132 -9.66 -0.13 19.34
N GLU A 133 -9.74 1.16 19.00
CA GLU A 133 -9.76 2.23 20.01
C GLU A 133 -11.13 2.28 20.68
N THR A 134 -11.12 2.24 22.02
CA THR A 134 -12.34 2.22 22.81
C THR A 134 -13.02 3.59 22.78
N GLU A 135 -14.35 3.63 22.82
CA GLU A 135 -15.23 4.81 23.01
C GLU A 135 -14.79 5.84 24.09
N ALA A 136 -13.77 5.55 24.90
CA ALA A 136 -13.16 6.45 25.87
C ALA A 136 -12.29 7.56 25.24
N ASP A 137 -11.78 7.36 24.02
CA ASP A 137 -10.84 8.27 23.35
C ASP A 137 -11.55 9.30 22.44
N ARG A 138 -12.90 9.30 22.37
CA ARG A 138 -13.68 10.33 21.64
C ARG A 138 -14.09 11.54 22.50
N GLU A 139 -13.92 11.51 23.82
CA GLU A 139 -14.38 12.63 24.65
C GLU A 139 -13.39 13.81 24.57
N PRO A 140 -13.84 15.02 24.20
CA PRO A 140 -12.97 16.19 24.14
C PRO A 140 -12.25 16.43 25.46
N ALA A 141 -10.96 16.77 25.38
CA ALA A 141 -10.19 17.07 26.58
C ALA A 141 -10.77 18.28 27.32
N ASP A 142 -10.82 18.22 28.67
CA ASP A 142 -11.12 19.38 29.53
C ASP A 142 -9.89 20.32 29.58
N ALA A 143 -9.57 20.92 28.43
CA ALA A 143 -8.45 21.80 28.20
C ALA A 143 -8.87 23.04 27.37
N GLU A 144 -8.13 24.14 27.51
CA GLU A 144 -8.31 25.31 26.66
C GLU A 144 -7.37 25.20 25.45
N PHE A 145 -7.92 25.31 24.24
CA PHE A 145 -7.16 25.34 22.99
C PHE A 145 -7.14 26.77 22.44
N ASP A 146 -5.99 27.22 21.94
CA ASP A 146 -5.82 28.52 21.29
C ASP A 146 -5.86 28.32 19.77
N PRO A 147 -6.92 28.77 19.06
CA PRO A 147 -7.06 28.54 17.62
C PRO A 147 -5.94 29.16 16.78
N GLU A 148 -5.23 30.18 17.27
CA GLU A 148 -4.12 30.79 16.52
C GLU A 148 -2.83 29.95 16.58
N THR A 149 -2.74 29.00 17.51
CA THR A 149 -1.52 28.21 17.75
C THR A 149 -1.77 26.71 17.85
N VAL A 150 -3.01 26.27 17.62
CA VAL A 150 -3.35 24.85 17.61
C VAL A 150 -2.55 24.15 16.51
N SER A 151 -2.06 22.96 16.83
CA SER A 151 -1.27 22.11 15.95
C SER A 151 -1.84 20.72 16.09
N ILE A 152 -2.09 20.07 14.96
CA ILE A 152 -2.71 18.76 14.90
C ILE A 152 -1.61 17.74 14.65
N GLY A 153 -1.48 16.80 15.59
CA GLY A 153 -0.54 15.69 15.49
C GLY A 153 -1.14 14.49 14.78
N ASP A 154 -2.44 14.27 15.00
CA ASP A 154 -3.23 13.17 14.47
C ASP A 154 -4.65 13.64 14.12
N PHE A 155 -5.19 13.14 13.02
CA PHE A 155 -6.55 13.41 12.58
C PHE A 155 -7.16 12.15 11.97
N ALA A 156 -8.19 11.59 12.62
CA ALA A 156 -8.88 10.39 12.18
C ALA A 156 -10.25 10.72 11.57
N VAL A 157 -10.62 9.97 10.53
CA VAL A 157 -11.88 10.05 9.78
C VAL A 157 -12.65 8.76 9.98
N TYR A 158 -13.89 8.89 10.44
CA TYR A 158 -14.79 7.77 10.73
C TYR A 158 -15.97 7.77 9.76
N ASP A 159 -16.42 6.60 9.32
CA ASP A 159 -17.66 6.45 8.57
C ASP A 159 -18.86 6.74 9.49
N GLY A 160 -19.68 7.73 9.13
CA GLY A 160 -20.82 8.16 9.94
C GLY A 160 -21.99 7.16 10.00
N GLN A 161 -21.97 6.09 9.19
CA GLN A 161 -22.96 5.02 9.23
C GLN A 161 -22.51 3.84 10.10
N THR A 162 -21.26 3.40 9.95
CA THR A 162 -20.73 2.22 10.66
C THR A 162 -20.05 2.59 11.98
N GLY A 163 -19.47 3.79 12.06
CA GLY A 163 -18.65 4.26 13.17
C GLY A 163 -17.23 3.70 13.16
N ASP A 164 -16.82 3.06 12.06
CA ASP A 164 -15.48 2.53 11.86
C ASP A 164 -14.55 3.65 11.36
N GLU A 165 -13.31 3.63 11.81
CA GLU A 165 -12.27 4.50 11.24
C GLU A 165 -11.93 4.03 9.84
N THR A 166 -11.97 4.94 8.86
CA THR A 166 -11.73 4.62 7.45
C THR A 166 -10.42 5.22 6.92
N ALA A 167 -9.99 6.33 7.49
CA ALA A 167 -8.76 7.01 7.11
C ALA A 167 -8.21 7.83 8.28
N ASP A 168 -6.90 8.02 8.32
CA ASP A 168 -6.23 8.86 9.31
C ASP A 168 -5.12 9.69 8.64
N TRP A 169 -4.79 10.82 9.26
CA TRP A 169 -3.73 11.71 8.82
C TRP A 169 -2.78 11.92 9.99
N HIS A 170 -1.52 11.57 9.79
CA HIS A 170 -0.47 11.82 10.78
C HIS A 170 0.88 12.02 10.10
N ILE A 171 1.77 12.81 10.71
CA ILE A 171 3.13 13.07 10.19
C ILE A 171 3.08 13.54 8.71
N ASP A 172 2.13 14.43 8.40
CA ASP A 172 1.95 15.03 7.07
C ASP A 172 1.53 14.07 5.92
N HIS A 173 0.87 12.94 6.23
CA HIS A 173 0.45 11.94 5.24
C HIS A 173 -0.88 11.23 5.60
N TRP A 174 -1.61 10.75 4.59
CA TRP A 174 -2.85 9.97 4.72
C TRP A 174 -2.67 8.44 4.76
N HIS A 175 -3.35 7.80 5.68
CA HIS A 175 -3.58 6.36 5.75
C HIS A 175 -5.07 6.06 5.50
N GLY A 176 -5.36 4.88 4.93
CA GLY A 176 -6.72 4.46 4.61
C GLY A 176 -7.36 5.16 3.39
N GLU A 177 -8.66 4.95 3.22
CA GLU A 177 -9.46 5.50 2.12
C GLU A 177 -10.78 6.08 2.64
N LEU A 178 -11.32 7.09 1.97
CA LEU A 178 -12.67 7.55 2.28
C LEU A 178 -13.72 6.51 1.87
N PRO A 179 -14.84 6.38 2.60
CA PRO A 179 -15.91 5.48 2.22
C PRO A 179 -16.41 5.81 0.81
N ALA A 180 -16.68 4.77 0.02
CA ALA A 180 -17.19 4.93 -1.33
C ALA A 180 -18.55 5.66 -1.32
N ILE A 181 -18.71 6.63 -2.23
CA ILE A 181 -19.89 7.47 -2.30
C ILE A 181 -20.78 6.99 -3.45
N PRO A 182 -22.04 6.61 -3.23
CA PRO A 182 -22.91 6.21 -4.33
C PRO A 182 -23.35 7.43 -5.15
N VAL A 183 -23.36 7.31 -6.48
CA VAL A 183 -23.97 8.32 -7.37
C VAL A 183 -25.47 8.49 -7.03
N ASP A 184 -25.97 9.72 -7.06
CA ASP A 184 -27.32 10.10 -6.59
C ASP A 184 -27.58 9.77 -5.09
N GLY A 185 -26.52 9.52 -4.32
CA GLY A 185 -26.56 9.23 -2.89
C GLY A 185 -25.53 10.03 -2.09
N SER A 186 -25.26 9.59 -0.86
CA SER A 186 -24.33 10.29 0.03
C SER A 186 -23.63 9.36 1.01
N ALA A 187 -22.42 9.73 1.39
CA ALA A 187 -21.67 9.18 2.52
C ALA A 187 -21.37 10.31 3.51
N ALA A 188 -21.46 10.03 4.80
CA ALA A 188 -21.12 10.99 5.86
C ALA A 188 -19.87 10.48 6.58
N VAL A 189 -19.00 11.40 6.97
CA VAL A 189 -17.83 11.10 7.77
C VAL A 189 -17.74 12.04 8.96
N GLU A 190 -17.23 11.53 10.07
CA GLU A 190 -16.94 12.28 11.29
C GLU A 190 -15.42 12.46 11.45
N GLY A 191 -14.99 13.60 11.99
CA GLY A 191 -13.58 13.94 12.15
C GLY A 191 -13.16 14.06 13.61
N ILE A 192 -12.13 13.31 14.03
CA ILE A 192 -11.53 13.41 15.37
C ILE A 192 -10.13 14.00 15.23
N PHE A 193 -9.87 15.09 15.96
CA PHE A 193 -8.63 15.85 15.87
C PHE A 193 -7.89 15.78 17.21
N GLU A 194 -6.62 15.41 17.16
CA GLU A 194 -5.73 15.43 18.32
C GLU A 194 -4.58 16.39 18.13
N ASP A 195 -4.25 17.13 19.18
CA ASP A 195 -3.05 17.95 19.18
C ASP A 195 -1.76 17.15 19.38
N ASP A 196 -0.60 17.81 19.25
CA ASP A 196 0.72 17.19 19.46
C ASP A 196 0.92 16.57 20.86
N GLU A 197 0.02 16.82 21.83
CA GLU A 197 0.05 16.24 23.17
C GLU A 197 -0.95 15.07 23.32
N GLY A 198 -1.63 14.65 22.24
CA GLY A 198 -2.64 13.59 22.24
C GLY A 198 -3.94 14.00 22.93
N ARG A 199 -4.31 15.29 22.85
CA ARG A 199 -5.56 15.80 23.42
C ARG A 199 -6.57 16.01 22.31
N VAL A 200 -7.72 15.35 22.45
CA VAL A 200 -8.87 15.48 21.54
C VAL A 200 -9.47 16.89 21.62
N LEU A 201 -9.61 17.53 20.47
CA LEU A 201 -10.22 18.86 20.34
C LEU A 201 -11.75 18.79 20.43
N PRO A 202 -12.41 19.81 21.01
CA PRO A 202 -13.87 19.91 20.98
C PRO A 202 -14.34 20.39 19.60
N VAL A 203 -14.75 19.45 18.77
CA VAL A 203 -15.33 19.69 17.43
C VAL A 203 -16.83 19.43 17.47
N GLY A 204 -17.63 20.31 16.85
CA GLY A 204 -19.08 20.16 16.82
C GLY A 204 -19.82 21.47 16.54
N THR A 205 -21.14 21.39 16.35
CA THR A 205 -21.96 22.55 15.93
C THR A 205 -21.93 23.72 16.91
N ASP A 206 -21.86 23.44 18.21
CA ASP A 206 -21.84 24.43 19.29
C ASP A 206 -20.47 24.48 20.02
N GLU A 207 -19.45 23.83 19.44
CA GLU A 207 -18.10 23.75 20.02
C GLU A 207 -17.15 24.80 19.44
N GLN A 208 -15.94 24.88 20.01
CA GLN A 208 -14.91 25.83 19.58
C GLN A 208 -14.50 25.63 18.12
N PHE A 209 -14.37 24.36 17.72
CA PHE A 209 -13.94 23.98 16.39
C PHE A 209 -15.08 23.34 15.60
N GLN A 210 -15.01 23.45 14.28
CA GLN A 210 -15.86 22.74 13.33
C GLN A 210 -15.00 21.96 12.35
N PHE A 211 -15.57 20.87 11.84
CA PHE A 211 -15.02 20.05 10.77
C PHE A 211 -15.58 20.54 9.43
N ASP A 212 -14.70 20.77 8.46
CA ASP A 212 -15.09 21.15 7.10
C ASP A 212 -14.21 20.41 6.08
N ALA A 213 -14.64 20.42 4.83
CA ALA A 213 -13.88 19.84 3.73
C ALA A 213 -14.13 20.62 2.44
N ARG A 214 -13.14 20.58 1.54
CA ARG A 214 -13.26 21.17 0.21
C ARG A 214 -12.56 20.35 -0.85
N ILE A 215 -13.03 20.49 -2.08
CA ILE A 215 -12.36 19.95 -3.25
C ILE A 215 -11.07 20.73 -3.49
N VAL A 216 -10.00 20.02 -3.84
CA VAL A 216 -8.71 20.61 -4.20
C VAL A 216 -8.86 21.48 -5.45
N ASP A 217 -8.25 22.67 -5.44
CA ASP A 217 -8.23 23.57 -6.61
C ASP A 217 -7.73 22.84 -7.87
N GLY A 218 -8.59 22.77 -8.89
CA GLY A 218 -8.29 22.12 -10.17
C GLY A 218 -8.46 20.59 -10.19
N ALA A 219 -8.99 19.99 -9.12
CA ALA A 219 -9.56 18.64 -9.17
C ALA A 219 -10.95 18.65 -9.85
N ASN A 220 -11.56 17.48 -9.99
CA ASN A 220 -12.84 17.35 -10.68
C ASN A 220 -13.99 17.74 -9.73
N GLU A 221 -14.56 18.93 -9.96
CA GLU A 221 -15.70 19.45 -9.17
C GLU A 221 -17.05 18.85 -9.59
N ASP A 222 -17.14 18.19 -10.75
CA ASP A 222 -18.40 17.64 -11.26
C ASP A 222 -18.77 16.29 -10.59
N VAL A 223 -17.83 15.67 -9.88
CA VAL A 223 -17.98 14.33 -9.26
C VAL A 223 -18.73 14.39 -7.94
N LEU A 224 -18.51 15.45 -7.15
CA LEU A 224 -18.81 15.47 -5.72
C LEU A 224 -19.31 16.85 -5.29
N GLU A 225 -20.38 16.89 -4.50
CA GLU A 225 -20.76 18.06 -3.69
C GLU A 225 -20.45 17.78 -2.22
N ILE A 226 -19.95 18.79 -1.49
CA ILE A 226 -19.56 18.68 -0.08
C ILE A 226 -20.45 19.62 0.74
N ALA A 227 -20.98 19.12 1.85
CA ALA A 227 -21.66 19.90 2.88
C ALA A 227 -21.11 19.54 4.26
N SER A 228 -20.98 20.51 5.16
CA SER A 228 -20.39 20.29 6.48
C SER A 228 -21.29 20.87 7.57
N GLU A 229 -21.48 20.12 8.66
CA GLU A 229 -22.27 20.53 9.82
C GLU A 229 -21.61 20.03 11.12
N GLY A 230 -21.04 20.95 11.90
CA GLY A 230 -20.46 20.62 13.20
C GLY A 230 -19.19 19.78 13.08
N ASP A 231 -19.29 18.51 13.44
CA ASP A 231 -18.26 17.47 13.41
C ASP A 231 -18.45 16.47 12.26
N GLU A 232 -19.42 16.71 11.37
CA GLU A 232 -19.74 15.85 10.23
C GLU A 232 -19.49 16.56 8.89
N VAL A 233 -18.88 15.83 7.95
CA VAL A 233 -18.79 16.18 6.53
C VAL A 233 -19.62 15.17 5.73
N ILE A 234 -20.53 15.68 4.89
CA ILE A 234 -21.39 14.91 4.02
C ILE A 234 -20.94 15.09 2.56
N PHE A 235 -20.64 13.96 1.94
CA PHE A 235 -20.31 13.81 0.54
C PHE A 235 -21.54 13.41 -0.26
N HIS A 236 -21.88 14.19 -1.29
CA HIS A 236 -22.98 13.90 -2.23
C HIS A 236 -22.41 13.54 -3.60
N GLY A 237 -22.68 12.31 -4.06
CA GLY A 237 -22.16 11.80 -5.33
C GLY A 237 -22.97 12.28 -6.53
N GLU A 238 -22.34 13.04 -7.43
CA GLU A 238 -22.97 13.64 -8.61
C GLU A 238 -22.66 12.88 -9.91
N GLU A 239 -21.40 12.51 -10.13
CA GLU A 239 -20.95 11.73 -11.28
C GLU A 239 -19.93 10.69 -10.83
N THR A 240 -20.01 9.47 -11.38
CA THR A 240 -19.02 8.42 -11.11
C THR A 240 -17.62 8.88 -11.46
N GLY A 241 -16.66 8.65 -10.57
CA GLY A 241 -15.28 9.04 -10.77
C GLY A 241 -14.60 9.38 -9.45
N ARG A 242 -13.37 9.87 -9.55
CA ARG A 242 -12.53 10.22 -8.40
C ARG A 242 -12.25 11.72 -8.38
N THR A 243 -12.21 12.30 -7.20
CA THR A 243 -11.75 13.67 -6.97
C THR A 243 -10.87 13.74 -5.73
N ARG A 244 -10.21 14.88 -5.51
CA ARG A 244 -9.29 15.07 -4.38
C ARG A 244 -9.87 16.07 -3.40
N VAL A 245 -9.83 15.74 -2.13
CA VAL A 245 -10.44 16.48 -1.02
C VAL A 245 -9.37 16.86 0.00
N VAL A 246 -9.54 18.03 0.60
CA VAL A 246 -8.79 18.50 1.76
C VAL A 246 -9.78 18.68 2.89
N PHE A 247 -9.41 18.19 4.07
CA PHE A 247 -10.16 18.44 5.30
C PHE A 247 -9.59 19.65 6.03
N GLU A 248 -10.47 20.38 6.70
CA GLU A 248 -10.18 21.66 7.33
C GLU A 248 -10.75 21.65 8.76
N LEU A 249 -9.94 22.14 9.70
CA LEU A 249 -10.39 22.49 11.04
C LEU A 249 -10.69 23.99 11.05
N VAL A 250 -11.90 24.35 11.43
CA VAL A 250 -12.40 25.73 11.40
C VAL A 250 -12.64 26.23 12.82
N ALA A 251 -12.22 27.44 13.12
CA ALA A 251 -12.56 28.15 14.36
C ALA A 251 -13.00 29.57 14.05
N ASP A 252 -14.09 30.04 14.65
CA ASP A 252 -14.66 31.38 14.43
C ASP A 252 -14.92 31.72 12.93
N GLY A 253 -15.12 30.70 12.09
CA GLY A 253 -15.32 30.83 10.65
C GLY A 253 -14.04 31.05 9.83
N GLU A 254 -12.87 30.82 10.41
CA GLU A 254 -11.57 30.82 9.73
C GLU A 254 -10.94 29.43 9.81
N VAL A 255 -10.33 28.97 8.72
CA VAL A 255 -9.55 27.72 8.70
C VAL A 255 -8.30 27.93 9.54
N VAL A 256 -8.13 27.12 10.59
CA VAL A 256 -6.98 27.16 11.51
C VAL A 256 -5.98 26.04 11.25
N TRP A 257 -6.41 24.95 10.61
CA TRP A 257 -5.57 23.85 10.15
C TRP A 257 -6.22 23.13 8.96
N ASP A 258 -5.42 22.55 8.07
CA ASP A 258 -5.92 21.76 6.94
C ASP A 258 -4.94 20.67 6.49
N THR A 259 -5.46 19.70 5.73
CA THR A 259 -4.67 18.65 5.07
C THR A 259 -4.26 19.05 3.65
N SER A 260 -3.93 20.32 3.37
CA SER A 260 -3.55 20.71 2.00
C SER A 260 -2.15 20.25 1.60
N ALA A 261 -1.33 19.86 2.59
CA ALA A 261 0.01 19.31 2.37
C ALA A 261 -0.03 17.92 1.71
N ASP A 262 -1.02 17.10 2.08
CA ASP A 262 -1.31 15.82 1.48
C ASP A 262 -2.83 15.60 1.47
N ASN A 263 -3.40 15.28 0.31
CA ASN A 263 -4.85 15.27 0.09
C ASN A 263 -5.35 13.85 -0.11
N VAL A 264 -6.60 13.59 0.27
CA VAL A 264 -7.21 12.28 0.16
C VAL A 264 -8.10 12.20 -1.08
N THR A 265 -8.24 10.99 -1.64
CA THR A 265 -9.13 10.75 -2.77
C THR A 265 -10.52 10.38 -2.27
N ALA A 266 -11.54 11.04 -2.82
CA ALA A 266 -12.93 10.63 -2.70
C ALA A 266 -13.38 9.97 -4.00
N GLU A 267 -14.05 8.82 -3.89
CA GLU A 267 -14.52 8.04 -5.03
C GLU A 267 -16.05 7.94 -5.05
N VAL A 268 -16.64 8.24 -6.20
CA VAL A 268 -18.07 8.09 -6.48
C VAL A 268 -18.29 6.88 -7.39
N VAL A 269 -19.11 5.93 -6.92
CA VAL A 269 -19.35 4.62 -7.57
C VAL A 269 -20.82 4.44 -7.99
N GLU A 270 -21.09 3.57 -8.98
CA GLU A 270 -22.46 3.29 -9.45
C GLU A 270 -23.30 2.50 -8.43
N GLU A 271 -22.68 1.53 -7.74
CA GLU A 271 -23.25 0.83 -6.59
C GLU A 271 -22.17 0.60 -5.55
N LEU A 272 -22.58 0.65 -4.28
CA LEU A 272 -21.76 0.18 -3.18
C LEU A 272 -21.61 -1.34 -3.29
N GLY A 273 -20.38 -1.84 -3.17
CA GLY A 273 -20.14 -3.26 -3.00
C GLY A 273 -20.80 -3.79 -1.71
N ASP A 274 -21.07 -5.09 -1.65
CA ASP A 274 -21.43 -5.78 -0.40
C ASP A 274 -20.20 -5.94 0.53
N ASP A 275 -19.03 -5.47 0.08
CA ASP A 275 -17.82 -5.43 0.86
C ASP A 275 -17.95 -4.27 1.84
N ALA A 276 -18.16 -4.62 3.12
CA ALA A 276 -17.82 -3.72 4.22
C ALA A 276 -16.43 -3.15 3.93
N ALA A 277 -16.19 -1.89 4.32
CA ALA A 277 -14.86 -1.26 4.23
C ALA A 277 -13.80 -2.34 4.54
N PRO A 278 -12.82 -2.58 3.66
CA PRO A 278 -11.84 -3.63 3.90
C PRO A 278 -11.30 -3.36 5.29
N ASP A 279 -11.42 -4.35 6.19
CA ASP A 279 -10.96 -4.21 7.56
C ASP A 279 -9.53 -3.64 7.48
N PHE A 280 -9.34 -2.39 7.92
CA PHE A 280 -8.09 -1.67 7.75
C PHE A 280 -7.09 -2.27 8.75
N TYR A 281 -6.08 -2.95 8.24
CA TYR A 281 -5.11 -3.70 9.03
C TYR A 281 -3.74 -3.02 8.97
N ASP A 282 -3.04 -2.99 10.11
CA ASP A 282 -1.68 -2.45 10.16
C ASP A 282 -0.77 -3.26 9.22
N PRO A 283 -0.20 -2.63 8.16
CA PRO A 283 0.61 -3.36 7.19
C PRO A 283 1.98 -3.74 7.76
N HIS A 284 2.43 -3.16 8.89
CA HIS A 284 3.77 -3.32 9.46
C HIS A 284 4.00 -4.67 10.15
N VAL A 285 3.32 -5.72 9.69
CA VAL A 285 3.39 -7.11 10.15
C VAL A 285 4.83 -7.62 10.23
N TRP A 286 5.69 -7.14 9.33
CA TRP A 286 7.11 -7.51 9.29
C TRP A 286 7.89 -7.10 10.55
N ALA A 287 7.36 -6.18 11.37
CA ALA A 287 7.99 -5.75 12.61
C ALA A 287 7.82 -6.78 13.75
N ASP A 288 6.86 -7.71 13.66
CA ASP A 288 6.72 -8.83 14.60
C ASP A 288 7.58 -10.01 14.15
N PRO A 289 8.66 -10.40 14.88
CA PRO A 289 9.52 -11.52 14.50
C PRO A 289 8.81 -12.87 14.41
N VAL A 290 7.63 -13.04 15.03
CA VAL A 290 6.81 -14.26 14.94
C VAL A 290 6.02 -14.28 13.63
N LEU A 291 5.43 -13.15 13.23
CA LEU A 291 4.70 -13.04 11.96
C LEU A 291 5.65 -12.99 10.76
N ALA A 292 6.81 -12.34 10.91
CA ALA A 292 7.88 -12.34 9.91
C ALA A 292 8.32 -13.76 9.51
N GLN A 293 8.35 -14.72 10.46
CA GLN A 293 8.64 -16.12 10.15
C GLN A 293 7.64 -16.71 9.15
N ARG A 294 6.35 -16.37 9.30
CA ARG A 294 5.29 -16.82 8.39
C ARG A 294 5.44 -16.20 7.01
N MET A 295 5.75 -14.92 6.94
CA MET A 295 6.00 -14.24 5.67
C MET A 295 7.19 -14.89 4.93
N VAL A 296 8.28 -15.20 5.64
CA VAL A 296 9.45 -15.92 5.09
C VAL A 296 9.08 -17.32 4.58
N GLU A 297 8.25 -18.07 5.31
CA GLU A 297 7.71 -19.37 4.87
C GLU A 297 6.88 -19.21 3.58
N THR A 298 5.96 -18.25 3.54
CA THR A 298 5.13 -17.93 2.36
C THR A 298 5.97 -17.57 1.14
N ILE A 299 7.00 -16.74 1.32
CA ILE A 299 7.92 -16.36 0.24
C ILE A 299 8.66 -17.59 -0.30
N ALA A 300 9.18 -18.44 0.58
CA ALA A 300 9.91 -19.65 0.18
C ALA A 300 9.02 -20.65 -0.58
N ASP A 301 7.78 -20.83 -0.16
CA ASP A 301 6.80 -21.68 -0.83
C ASP A 301 6.50 -21.15 -2.24
N GLY A 302 6.22 -19.85 -2.39
CA GLY A 302 5.98 -19.22 -3.69
C GLY A 302 7.19 -19.27 -4.62
N LEU A 303 8.40 -19.05 -4.10
CA LEU A 303 9.65 -19.21 -4.86
C LEU A 303 9.86 -20.65 -5.33
N GLY A 304 9.48 -21.63 -4.52
CA GLY A 304 9.52 -23.05 -4.90
C GLY A 304 8.51 -23.42 -5.99
N GLU A 305 7.43 -22.66 -6.15
CA GLU A 305 6.51 -22.79 -7.28
C GLU A 305 7.09 -22.17 -8.56
N ALA A 306 7.74 -21.01 -8.44
CA ALA A 306 8.40 -20.30 -9.53
C ALA A 306 9.61 -21.06 -10.09
N ASP A 307 10.45 -21.60 -9.21
CA ASP A 307 11.61 -22.42 -9.57
C ASP A 307 11.64 -23.77 -8.81
N PRO A 308 10.88 -24.76 -9.29
CA PRO A 308 10.79 -26.08 -8.65
C PRO A 308 12.09 -26.87 -8.61
N ASP A 309 13.08 -26.54 -9.46
CA ASP A 309 14.37 -27.23 -9.46
C ASP A 309 15.21 -26.83 -8.23
N ASN A 310 14.95 -25.63 -7.66
CA ASN A 310 15.63 -25.08 -6.49
C ASN A 310 14.75 -25.02 -5.22
N ALA A 311 13.50 -25.50 -5.25
CA ALA A 311 12.59 -25.48 -4.11
C ALA A 311 13.17 -26.08 -2.79
N GLU A 312 13.97 -27.14 -2.86
CA GLU A 312 14.62 -27.72 -1.67
C GLU A 312 15.67 -26.77 -1.05
N LEU A 313 16.34 -25.97 -1.88
CA LEU A 313 17.29 -24.94 -1.43
C LEU A 313 16.54 -23.81 -0.73
N TYR A 314 15.49 -23.28 -1.34
CA TYR A 314 14.70 -22.18 -0.78
C TYR A 314 14.10 -22.55 0.57
N ALA A 315 13.50 -23.74 0.68
CA ALA A 315 12.97 -24.24 1.93
C ALA A 315 14.04 -24.38 3.03
N ALA A 316 15.27 -24.76 2.67
CA ALA A 316 16.38 -24.87 3.63
C ALA A 316 16.88 -23.49 4.08
N ASN A 317 17.05 -22.54 3.16
CA ASN A 317 17.49 -21.18 3.47
C ASN A 317 16.44 -20.44 4.31
N ALA A 318 15.15 -20.60 3.98
CA ALA A 318 14.05 -20.06 4.77
C ALA A 318 14.02 -20.62 6.19
N ALA A 319 14.24 -21.93 6.37
CA ALA A 319 14.33 -22.54 7.69
C ALA A 319 15.50 -21.95 8.51
N ASP A 320 16.66 -21.74 7.90
CA ASP A 320 17.81 -21.09 8.57
C ASP A 320 17.49 -19.61 8.94
N TYR A 321 16.72 -18.90 8.11
CA TYR A 321 16.30 -17.52 8.41
C TYR A 321 15.23 -17.46 9.50
N VAL A 322 14.29 -18.41 9.50
CA VAL A 322 13.28 -18.57 10.56
C VAL A 322 13.95 -18.81 11.92
N GLU A 323 15.00 -19.65 12.01
CA GLU A 323 15.77 -19.82 13.26
C GLU A 323 16.39 -18.49 13.74
N ARG A 324 16.85 -17.63 12.83
CA ARG A 324 17.37 -16.29 13.18
C ARG A 324 16.28 -15.35 13.70
N LEU A 325 15.07 -15.41 13.14
CA LEU A 325 13.93 -14.64 13.61
C LEU A 325 13.43 -15.14 14.98
N GLU A 326 13.46 -16.44 15.23
CA GLU A 326 13.17 -17.03 16.55
C GLU A 326 14.17 -16.53 17.61
N ASP A 327 15.47 -16.50 17.28
CA ASP A 327 16.50 -15.92 18.17
C ASP A 327 16.26 -14.42 18.47
N VAL A 328 15.70 -13.65 17.52
CA VAL A 328 15.32 -12.24 17.75
C VAL A 328 14.10 -12.14 18.66
N HIS A 329 13.08 -12.96 18.44
CA HIS A 329 11.91 -13.03 19.32
C HIS A 329 12.30 -13.32 20.77
N ASP A 330 13.15 -14.33 20.99
CA ASP A 330 13.64 -14.70 22.32
C ASP A 330 14.39 -13.55 23.02
N GLN A 331 15.13 -12.74 22.25
CA GLN A 331 15.80 -11.55 22.78
C GLN A 331 14.81 -10.44 23.18
N PHE A 332 13.74 -10.24 22.41
CA PHE A 332 12.68 -9.29 22.75
C PHE A 332 11.91 -9.72 24.00
N GLU A 333 11.55 -10.99 24.12
CA GLU A 333 10.94 -11.57 25.32
C GLU A 333 11.82 -11.39 26.57
N GLN A 334 13.14 -11.64 26.44
CA GLN A 334 14.08 -11.44 27.54
C GLN A 334 14.16 -9.96 27.95
N LEU A 335 14.23 -9.04 26.98
CA LEU A 335 14.30 -7.61 27.24
C LEU A 335 13.04 -7.11 27.95
N ALA A 336 11.86 -7.56 27.52
CA ALA A 336 10.58 -7.20 28.11
C ALA A 336 10.44 -7.75 29.55
N ALA A 337 10.93 -8.96 29.82
CA ALA A 337 10.89 -9.56 31.15
C ALA A 337 11.83 -8.87 32.17
N ASP A 338 12.89 -8.22 31.68
CA ASP A 338 13.88 -7.52 32.51
C ASP A 338 13.54 -6.02 32.76
N ALA A 339 12.48 -5.50 32.15
CA ALA A 339 12.00 -4.11 32.28
C ALA A 339 11.14 -3.88 33.55
#